data_AF-A0A2I2YDD5-F1
#
_entry.id   AF-A0A2I2YDD5-F1
#
_cell.length_a   1.000
_cell.length_b   1.000
_cell.length_c   1.000
_cell.angle_alpha   90.00
_cell.angle_beta   90.00
_cell.angle_gamma   90.00
#
_symmetry.space_group_name_H-M   'P 1'
#
loop_
_entity.id
_entity.type
_entity.pdbx_description
1 polymer ?
#
loop_
_entity_poly.entity_id
_entity_poly.type
_entity_poly.pdbx_seq_one_letter_code
_entity_poly.pdbx_strand_id
1 'polypeptide(L)'
;MKPTGTDPRILSIAAEVAKSPEQNVPVILLKLKEIINITPLGSSELKKIKQDIYCYDLIQYCLLVLSQDYSRIQGGWTTISQLTQILSHCCVGLEPGEDAEEFYNELLPSAAEHFLVLGRQLQTCFINAAKAEEKDELLHFFQIVTDSLFWLLGGHVELIQNVLQSDHFLHLLQADNVQIGSAVMMMLQNILQINQVEKHYREMEEKSALIIQKHWRGYRERKNFHQQRQSLIEYKAAVTLQRAALKFLVKCRKKKKLFAPWRGLQELTDARRVELKKQVDDYVRRHLGSPMSDVVSRELHAQAQERLQHYFMGRALEERAQQHREALMAQISTNVEQLMKAPSLKEAEGKEPELFLSRSRPVAAKAKQAHLTTLKHIQAPWWKKLGEESGDEIDVPKDELSIELETLFIGGTKPP
;
A
#
# COMPACT_ATOMS: atom_id res chain seq x y z
N MET A 1 4.92 -40.41 13.19
CA MET A 1 4.39 -40.05 14.53
C MET A 1 2.95 -40.58 14.66
N LYS A 2 2.50 -41.07 15.83
CA LYS A 2 1.05 -41.33 16.02
C LYS A 2 0.31 -40.00 15.97
N PRO A 3 -0.70 -39.79 15.12
CA PRO A 3 -1.32 -38.48 14.99
C PRO A 3 -2.19 -38.24 16.22
N THR A 4 -1.81 -37.26 17.03
CA THR A 4 -2.64 -36.79 18.14
C THR A 4 -3.90 -36.11 17.57
N GLY A 5 -5.01 -36.84 17.59
CA GLY A 5 -6.33 -36.35 17.23
C GLY A 5 -6.77 -36.61 15.78
N THR A 6 -6.42 -37.75 15.17
CA THR A 6 -6.94 -38.18 13.86
C THR A 6 -8.47 -38.17 13.79
N ASP A 7 -9.04 -37.79 12.65
CA ASP A 7 -10.48 -37.97 12.40
C ASP A 7 -10.86 -39.47 12.44
N PRO A 8 -11.79 -39.89 13.31
CA PRO A 8 -12.14 -41.30 13.47
C PRO A 8 -12.72 -41.91 12.19
N ARG A 9 -13.30 -41.11 11.29
CA ARG A 9 -13.85 -41.58 10.00
C ARG A 9 -12.72 -42.00 9.06
N ILE A 10 -11.64 -41.22 8.99
CA ILE A 10 -10.47 -41.55 8.15
C ILE A 10 -9.75 -42.78 8.69
N LEU A 11 -9.62 -42.89 10.01
CA LEU A 11 -9.02 -44.07 10.64
C LEU A 11 -9.84 -45.34 10.37
N SER A 12 -11.18 -45.25 10.38
CA SER A 12 -12.05 -46.37 10.01
C SER A 12 -11.84 -46.80 8.57
N ILE A 13 -11.77 -45.84 7.64
CA ILE A 13 -11.54 -46.13 6.21
C ILE A 13 -10.17 -46.77 6.01
N ALA A 14 -9.11 -46.24 6.62
CA ALA A 14 -7.78 -46.82 6.54
C ALA A 14 -7.72 -48.25 7.09
N ALA A 15 -8.40 -48.51 8.21
CA ALA A 15 -8.49 -49.85 8.79
C ALA A 15 -9.29 -50.82 7.91
N GLU A 16 -10.33 -50.35 7.22
CA GLU A 16 -11.10 -51.14 6.24
C GLU A 16 -10.27 -51.45 4.98
N VAL A 17 -9.57 -50.46 4.43
CA VAL A 17 -8.67 -50.63 3.26
C VAL A 17 -7.59 -51.67 3.56
N ALA A 18 -6.95 -51.60 4.72
CA ALA A 18 -5.87 -52.52 5.10
C ALA A 18 -6.33 -54.00 5.27
N LYS A 19 -7.62 -54.23 5.53
CA LYS A 19 -8.17 -55.57 5.79
C LYS A 19 -8.94 -56.16 4.61
N SER A 20 -9.21 -55.35 3.59
CA SER A 20 -10.08 -55.72 2.48
C SER A 20 -9.28 -56.30 1.31
N PRO A 21 -9.86 -57.22 0.52
CA PRO A 21 -9.24 -57.67 -0.71
C PRO A 21 -9.18 -56.50 -1.72
N GLU A 22 -8.18 -56.52 -2.61
CA GLU A 22 -7.89 -55.45 -3.58
C GLU A 22 -9.12 -55.02 -4.40
N GLN A 23 -10.03 -55.95 -4.72
CA GLN A 23 -11.25 -55.67 -5.48
C GLN A 23 -12.24 -54.73 -4.77
N ASN A 24 -12.23 -54.71 -3.44
CA ASN A 24 -13.15 -53.88 -2.64
C ASN A 24 -12.55 -52.52 -2.26
N VAL A 25 -11.23 -52.37 -2.38
CA VAL A 25 -10.51 -51.12 -2.05
C VAL A 25 -11.06 -49.90 -2.79
N PRO A 26 -11.36 -49.95 -4.12
CA PRO A 26 -11.93 -48.81 -4.83
C PRO A 26 -13.24 -48.30 -4.22
N VAL A 27 -14.14 -49.22 -3.86
CA VAL A 27 -15.46 -48.88 -3.28
C VAL A 27 -15.32 -48.26 -1.89
N ILE A 28 -14.36 -48.72 -1.11
CA ILE A 28 -14.08 -48.18 0.23
C ILE A 28 -13.50 -46.76 0.12
N LEU A 29 -12.59 -46.53 -0.82
CA LEU A 29 -11.99 -45.22 -1.07
C LEU A 29 -13.01 -44.16 -1.52
N LEU A 30 -14.11 -44.56 -2.19
CA LEU A 30 -15.19 -43.63 -2.54
C LEU A 30 -15.85 -42.96 -1.33
N LYS A 31 -15.84 -43.61 -0.15
CA LYS A 31 -16.35 -43.02 1.09
C LYS A 31 -15.61 -41.73 1.48
N LEU A 32 -14.38 -41.54 1.01
CA LEU A 32 -13.61 -40.31 1.22
C LEU A 32 -14.30 -39.10 0.58
N LYS A 33 -15.00 -39.30 -0.55
CA LYS A 33 -15.71 -38.22 -1.24
C LYS A 33 -16.78 -37.56 -0.36
N GLU A 34 -17.52 -38.36 0.39
CA GLU A 34 -18.57 -37.86 1.29
C GLU A 34 -17.96 -37.02 2.41
N ILE A 35 -16.85 -37.48 3.00
CA ILE A 35 -16.15 -36.77 4.08
C ILE A 35 -15.62 -35.42 3.59
N ILE A 36 -15.02 -35.40 2.38
CA ILE A 36 -14.48 -34.19 1.78
C ILE A 36 -15.60 -33.19 1.43
N ASN A 37 -16.71 -33.66 0.86
CA ASN A 37 -17.81 -32.80 0.42
C ASN A 37 -18.63 -32.20 1.57
N ILE A 38 -18.75 -32.90 2.70
CA ILE A 38 -19.46 -32.39 3.89
C ILE A 38 -18.65 -31.27 4.57
N THR A 39 -17.33 -31.26 4.38
CA THR A 39 -16.44 -30.33 5.06
C THR A 39 -16.28 -29.04 4.25
N PRO A 40 -16.49 -27.85 4.85
CA PRO A 40 -16.41 -26.58 4.11
C PRO A 40 -15.00 -26.33 3.55
N LEU A 41 -14.95 -25.86 2.29
CA LEU A 41 -13.72 -25.51 1.58
C LEU A 41 -12.89 -24.48 2.37
N GLY A 42 -11.59 -24.78 2.52
CA GLY A 42 -10.63 -23.88 3.20
C GLY A 42 -10.69 -23.91 4.74
N SER A 43 -11.54 -24.74 5.34
CA SER A 43 -11.57 -24.91 6.80
C SER A 43 -10.29 -25.58 7.34
N SER A 44 -9.94 -25.26 8.60
CA SER A 44 -8.87 -25.95 9.31
C SER A 44 -9.15 -27.45 9.49
N GLU A 45 -10.43 -27.81 9.59
CA GLU A 45 -10.90 -29.20 9.62
C GLU A 45 -10.58 -29.94 8.31
N LEU A 46 -10.86 -29.33 7.16
CA LEU A 46 -10.55 -29.94 5.86
C LEU A 46 -9.04 -30.12 5.67
N LYS A 47 -8.22 -29.15 6.09
CA LYS A 47 -6.75 -29.29 6.07
C LYS A 47 -6.29 -30.49 6.87
N LYS A 48 -6.83 -30.66 8.08
CA LYS A 48 -6.52 -31.78 8.95
C LYS A 48 -6.96 -33.12 8.39
N ILE A 49 -8.17 -33.19 7.79
CA ILE A 49 -8.67 -34.40 7.13
C ILE A 49 -7.75 -34.79 5.96
N LYS A 50 -7.29 -33.84 5.16
CA LYS A 50 -6.35 -34.11 4.05
C LYS A 50 -5.00 -34.62 4.56
N GLN A 51 -4.48 -34.04 5.65
CA GLN A 51 -3.28 -34.52 6.32
C GLN A 51 -3.45 -35.95 6.83
N ASP A 52 -4.57 -36.26 7.50
CA ASP A 52 -4.87 -37.62 7.95
C ASP A 52 -4.93 -38.59 6.75
N ILE A 53 -5.63 -38.21 5.66
CA ILE A 53 -5.70 -39.01 4.42
C ILE A 53 -4.29 -39.31 3.85
N TYR A 54 -3.39 -38.33 3.89
CA TYR A 54 -2.00 -38.51 3.45
C TYR A 54 -1.22 -39.41 4.40
N CYS A 55 -1.30 -39.20 5.72
CA CYS A 55 -0.56 -39.98 6.71
C CYS A 55 -0.97 -41.47 6.80
N TYR A 56 -2.15 -41.84 6.29
CA TYR A 56 -2.58 -43.24 6.17
C TYR A 56 -2.42 -43.80 4.75
N ASP A 57 -1.61 -43.15 3.91
CA ASP A 57 -1.27 -43.55 2.54
C ASP A 57 -2.49 -43.72 1.61
N LEU A 58 -3.65 -43.17 1.96
CA LEU A 58 -4.88 -43.35 1.19
C LEU A 58 -4.78 -42.69 -0.20
N ILE A 59 -3.96 -41.65 -0.33
CA ILE A 59 -3.59 -41.05 -1.61
C ILE A 59 -2.83 -42.06 -2.48
N GLN A 60 -1.88 -42.79 -1.90
CA GLN A 60 -1.10 -43.79 -2.60
C GLN A 60 -1.97 -45.00 -3.00
N TYR A 61 -2.91 -45.42 -2.14
CA TYR A 61 -3.91 -46.43 -2.52
C TYR A 61 -4.81 -45.96 -3.67
N CYS A 62 -5.24 -44.70 -3.70
CA CYS A 62 -5.95 -44.13 -4.85
C CYS A 62 -5.10 -44.22 -6.13
N LEU A 63 -3.82 -43.84 -6.08
CA LEU A 63 -2.89 -43.96 -7.21
C LEU A 63 -2.73 -45.40 -7.69
N LEU A 64 -2.53 -46.34 -6.76
CA LEU A 64 -2.41 -47.76 -7.07
C LEU A 64 -3.67 -48.28 -7.77
N VAL A 65 -4.86 -47.90 -7.32
CA VAL A 65 -6.12 -48.28 -8.00
C VAL A 65 -6.19 -47.69 -9.41
N LEU A 66 -5.76 -46.45 -9.62
CA LEU A 66 -5.74 -45.82 -10.95
C LEU A 66 -4.74 -46.48 -11.92
N SER A 67 -3.74 -47.20 -11.39
CA SER A 67 -2.75 -47.95 -12.19
C SER A 67 -3.19 -49.35 -12.62
N GLN A 68 -4.31 -49.87 -12.09
CA GLN A 68 -4.79 -51.23 -12.36
C GLN A 68 -5.65 -51.34 -13.63
N ASP A 69 -5.79 -52.57 -14.14
CA ASP A 69 -6.69 -52.90 -15.24
C ASP A 69 -8.17 -52.63 -14.88
N TYR A 70 -8.73 -51.60 -15.51
CA TYR A 70 -10.09 -51.07 -15.24
C TYR A 70 -11.23 -52.06 -15.46
N SER A 71 -11.01 -53.10 -16.27
CA SER A 71 -11.98 -54.17 -16.52
C SER A 71 -12.32 -54.98 -15.26
N ARG A 72 -11.46 -54.93 -14.23
CA ARG A 72 -11.62 -55.68 -12.98
C ARG A 72 -12.15 -54.82 -11.83
N ILE A 73 -12.28 -53.51 -12.03
CA ILE A 73 -12.73 -52.58 -11.00
C ILE A 73 -14.26 -52.54 -10.96
N GLN A 74 -14.83 -52.75 -9.78
CA GLN A 74 -16.27 -52.62 -9.57
C GLN A 74 -16.73 -51.19 -9.84
N GLY A 75 -17.69 -51.02 -10.75
CA GLY A 75 -18.20 -49.70 -11.20
C GLY A 75 -17.46 -49.08 -12.39
N GLY A 76 -16.38 -49.70 -12.89
CA GLY A 76 -15.68 -49.29 -14.11
C GLY A 76 -15.29 -47.80 -14.12
N TRP A 77 -15.57 -47.10 -15.23
CA TRP A 77 -15.23 -45.69 -15.43
C TRP A 77 -15.82 -44.75 -14.38
N THR A 78 -17.01 -45.06 -13.83
CA THR A 78 -17.64 -44.21 -12.80
C THR A 78 -16.79 -44.14 -11.53
N THR A 79 -16.31 -45.29 -11.04
CA THR A 79 -15.45 -45.39 -9.86
C THR A 79 -14.12 -44.69 -10.10
N ILE A 80 -13.52 -44.91 -11.27
CA ILE A 80 -12.22 -44.34 -11.64
C ILE A 80 -12.29 -42.81 -11.71
N SER A 81 -13.30 -42.26 -12.37
CA SER A 81 -13.50 -40.80 -12.47
C SER A 81 -13.72 -40.18 -11.09
N GLN A 82 -14.45 -40.86 -10.20
CA GLN A 82 -14.64 -40.38 -8.82
C GLN A 82 -13.35 -40.46 -7.99
N LEU A 83 -12.55 -41.51 -8.12
CA LEU A 83 -11.25 -41.62 -7.46
C LEU A 83 -10.26 -40.57 -7.98
N THR A 84 -10.29 -40.28 -9.28
CA THR A 84 -9.51 -39.20 -9.92
C THR A 84 -9.86 -37.84 -9.29
N GLN A 85 -11.15 -37.55 -9.11
CA GLN A 85 -11.62 -36.34 -8.42
C GLN A 85 -11.13 -36.31 -6.97
N ILE A 86 -11.30 -37.40 -6.21
CA ILE A 86 -10.86 -37.48 -4.80
C ILE A 86 -9.36 -37.23 -4.71
N LEU A 87 -8.57 -37.90 -5.54
CA LEU A 87 -7.12 -37.77 -5.57
C LEU A 87 -6.71 -36.31 -5.83
N SER A 88 -7.31 -35.67 -6.85
CA SER A 88 -7.06 -34.27 -7.16
C SER A 88 -7.42 -33.34 -5.99
N HIS A 89 -8.61 -33.50 -5.40
CA HIS A 89 -9.05 -32.68 -4.27
C HIS A 89 -8.21 -32.87 -3.01
N CYS A 90 -7.73 -34.08 -2.74
CA CYS A 90 -6.85 -34.38 -1.60
C CYS A 90 -5.47 -33.76 -1.76
N CYS A 91 -4.92 -33.78 -2.98
CA CYS A 91 -3.58 -33.27 -3.26
C CYS A 91 -3.50 -31.73 -3.21
N VAL A 92 -4.57 -31.02 -3.58
CA VAL A 92 -4.58 -29.55 -3.60
C VAL A 92 -4.77 -28.97 -2.19
N GLY A 93 -3.85 -28.11 -1.77
CA GLY A 93 -3.89 -27.46 -0.46
C GLY A 93 -3.52 -28.37 0.72
N LEU A 94 -2.86 -29.51 0.44
CA LEU A 94 -2.22 -30.36 1.45
C LEU A 94 -0.89 -29.73 1.87
N GLU A 95 -0.59 -29.78 3.17
CA GLU A 95 0.68 -29.39 3.74
C GLU A 95 1.39 -30.67 4.22
N PRO A 96 2.30 -31.27 3.41
CA PRO A 96 2.85 -32.61 3.63
C PRO A 96 3.85 -32.71 4.80
N GLY A 97 4.29 -31.60 5.39
CA GLY A 97 5.16 -31.61 6.56
C GLY A 97 6.58 -32.09 6.24
N GLU A 98 7.00 -33.19 6.89
CA GLU A 98 8.37 -33.74 6.77
C GLU A 98 8.59 -34.47 5.43
N ASP A 99 7.55 -35.08 4.85
CA ASP A 99 7.62 -35.86 3.60
C ASP A 99 7.29 -35.00 2.36
N ALA A 100 7.59 -33.70 2.41
CA ALA A 100 7.27 -32.77 1.33
C ALA A 100 7.98 -33.14 0.01
N GLU A 101 9.22 -33.60 0.08
CA GLU A 101 10.02 -33.91 -1.11
C GLU A 101 9.42 -35.08 -1.91
N GLU A 102 9.06 -36.17 -1.25
CA GLU A 102 8.39 -37.32 -1.88
C GLU A 102 7.02 -36.93 -2.47
N PHE A 103 6.26 -36.10 -1.76
CA PHE A 103 4.99 -35.60 -2.24
C PHE A 103 5.11 -34.78 -3.53
N TYR A 104 6.00 -33.78 -3.56
CA TYR A 104 6.14 -32.87 -4.70
C TYR A 104 6.88 -33.49 -5.88
N ASN A 105 7.87 -34.35 -5.64
CA ASN A 105 8.73 -34.89 -6.71
C ASN A 105 8.28 -36.26 -7.24
N GLU A 106 7.56 -37.06 -6.45
CA GLU A 106 7.15 -38.41 -6.85
C GLU A 106 5.63 -38.55 -6.98
N LEU A 107 4.89 -38.27 -5.90
CA LEU A 107 3.44 -38.53 -5.85
C LEU A 107 2.64 -37.61 -6.78
N LEU A 108 2.92 -36.30 -6.78
CA LEU A 108 2.20 -35.34 -7.62
C LEU A 108 2.44 -35.54 -9.13
N PRO A 109 3.70 -35.68 -9.61
CA PRO A 109 3.95 -35.99 -11.02
C PRO A 109 3.33 -37.33 -11.43
N SER A 110 3.41 -38.34 -10.56
CA SER A 110 2.74 -39.62 -10.79
C SER A 110 1.23 -39.47 -10.93
N ALA A 111 0.57 -38.69 -10.07
CA ALA A 111 -0.87 -38.43 -10.17
C ALA A 111 -1.25 -37.76 -11.50
N ALA A 112 -0.50 -36.73 -11.90
CA ALA A 112 -0.73 -36.06 -13.18
C ALA A 112 -0.54 -37.01 -14.37
N GLU A 113 0.49 -37.86 -14.34
CA GLU A 113 0.75 -38.84 -15.40
C GLU A 113 -0.38 -39.88 -15.51
N HIS A 114 -0.86 -40.40 -14.38
CA HIS A 114 -2.00 -41.33 -14.37
C HIS A 114 -3.27 -40.68 -14.94
N PHE A 115 -3.51 -39.39 -14.70
CA PHE A 115 -4.65 -38.68 -15.30
C PHE A 115 -4.53 -38.60 -16.82
N LEU A 116 -3.32 -38.40 -17.35
CA LEU A 116 -3.07 -38.39 -18.79
C LEU A 116 -3.23 -39.77 -19.43
N VAL A 117 -2.76 -40.83 -18.75
CA VAL A 117 -2.97 -42.22 -19.16
C VAL A 117 -4.47 -42.52 -19.27
N LEU A 118 -5.26 -42.16 -18.25
CA LEU A 118 -6.71 -42.33 -18.23
C LEU A 118 -7.38 -41.55 -19.37
N GLY A 119 -6.97 -40.30 -19.59
CA GLY A 119 -7.46 -39.50 -20.72
C GLY A 119 -7.23 -40.21 -22.05
N ARG A 120 -6.03 -40.76 -22.27
CA ARG A 120 -5.66 -41.48 -23.51
C ARG A 120 -6.47 -42.76 -23.69
N GLN A 121 -6.72 -43.49 -22.62
CA GLN A 121 -7.54 -44.70 -22.67
C GLN A 121 -9.00 -44.38 -22.97
N LEU A 122 -9.56 -43.35 -22.33
CA LEU A 122 -10.91 -42.84 -22.64
C LEU A 122 -11.02 -42.40 -24.09
N GLN A 123 -10.00 -41.70 -24.61
CA GLN A 123 -9.92 -41.35 -26.03
C GLN A 123 -9.94 -42.60 -26.94
N THR A 124 -9.15 -43.62 -26.59
CA THR A 124 -9.10 -44.87 -27.36
C THR A 124 -10.45 -45.60 -27.34
N CYS A 125 -11.10 -45.70 -26.17
CA CYS A 125 -12.43 -46.26 -26.03
C CYS A 125 -13.48 -45.49 -26.83
N PHE A 126 -13.41 -44.15 -26.82
CA PHE A 126 -14.34 -43.28 -27.54
C PHE A 126 -14.22 -43.45 -29.06
N ILE A 127 -13.00 -43.57 -29.59
CA ILE A 127 -12.75 -43.82 -31.02
C ILE A 127 -13.34 -45.18 -31.43
N ASN A 128 -13.20 -46.20 -30.58
CA ASN A 128 -13.68 -47.55 -30.85
C ASN A 128 -15.19 -47.76 -30.58
N ALA A 129 -15.85 -46.83 -29.90
CA ALA A 129 -17.27 -46.94 -29.59
C ALA A 129 -18.14 -46.83 -30.85
N ALA A 130 -19.10 -47.73 -31.00
CA ALA A 130 -20.00 -47.77 -32.16
C ALA A 130 -21.29 -46.97 -31.92
N LYS A 131 -21.80 -46.94 -30.68
CA LYS A 131 -23.06 -46.28 -30.33
C LYS A 131 -22.84 -44.84 -29.88
N ALA A 132 -23.80 -43.96 -30.16
CA ALA A 132 -23.76 -42.57 -29.74
C ALA A 132 -23.89 -42.41 -28.21
N GLU A 133 -24.78 -43.17 -27.58
CA GLU A 133 -25.00 -43.13 -26.12
C GLU A 133 -23.72 -43.48 -25.34
N GLU A 134 -22.98 -44.52 -25.78
CA GLU A 134 -21.70 -44.91 -25.19
C GLU A 134 -20.63 -43.82 -25.36
N LYS A 135 -20.68 -43.06 -26.46
CA LYS A 135 -19.76 -41.93 -26.69
C LYS A 135 -20.02 -40.77 -25.76
N ASP A 136 -21.28 -40.45 -25.51
CA ASP A 136 -21.65 -39.36 -24.59
C ASP A 136 -21.21 -39.66 -23.15
N GLU A 137 -21.37 -40.92 -22.71
CA GLU A 137 -20.87 -41.36 -21.40
C GLU A 137 -19.34 -41.29 -21.30
N LEU A 138 -18.62 -41.77 -22.31
CA LEU A 138 -17.15 -41.71 -22.34
C LEU A 138 -16.63 -40.27 -22.39
N LEU A 139 -17.31 -39.38 -23.10
CA LEU A 139 -16.97 -37.96 -23.13
C LEU A 139 -17.19 -37.31 -21.76
N HIS A 140 -18.25 -37.69 -21.05
CA HIS A 140 -18.49 -37.21 -19.68
C HIS A 140 -17.37 -37.65 -18.72
N PHE A 141 -16.94 -38.92 -18.78
CA PHE A 141 -15.80 -39.37 -17.97
C PHE A 141 -14.50 -38.68 -18.35
N PHE A 142 -14.28 -38.41 -19.65
CA PHE A 142 -13.12 -37.67 -20.12
C PHE A 142 -13.09 -36.26 -19.53
N GLN A 143 -14.23 -35.54 -19.56
CA GLN A 143 -14.36 -34.22 -18.95
C GLN A 143 -14.05 -34.24 -17.46
N ILE A 144 -14.56 -35.24 -16.71
CA ILE A 144 -14.25 -35.37 -15.28
C ILE A 144 -12.74 -35.53 -15.04
N VAL A 145 -12.06 -36.34 -15.85
CA VAL A 145 -10.61 -36.56 -15.71
C VAL A 145 -9.85 -35.27 -16.06
N THR A 146 -10.22 -34.58 -17.13
CA THR A 146 -9.60 -33.30 -17.49
C THR A 146 -9.84 -32.21 -16.46
N ASP A 147 -11.05 -32.12 -15.91
CA ASP A 147 -11.38 -31.15 -14.85
C ASP A 147 -10.61 -31.45 -13.56
N SER A 148 -10.46 -32.74 -13.22
CA SER A 148 -9.63 -33.16 -12.08
C SER A 148 -8.16 -32.80 -12.29
N LEU A 149 -7.65 -32.94 -13.53
CA LEU A 149 -6.30 -32.50 -13.87
C LEU A 149 -6.15 -30.97 -13.78
N PHE A 150 -7.13 -30.19 -14.25
CA PHE A 150 -7.08 -28.73 -14.10
C PHE A 150 -7.12 -28.29 -12.65
N TRP A 151 -7.94 -28.94 -11.82
CA TRP A 151 -7.96 -28.66 -10.39
C TRP A 151 -6.58 -28.91 -9.77
N LEU A 152 -5.92 -30.01 -10.14
CA LEU A 152 -4.58 -30.35 -9.68
C LEU A 152 -3.54 -29.32 -10.14
N LEU A 153 -3.56 -28.94 -11.43
CA LEU A 153 -2.65 -27.95 -12.02
C LEU A 153 -2.86 -26.54 -11.45
N GLY A 154 -4.11 -26.17 -11.14
CA GLY A 154 -4.43 -24.90 -10.50
C GLY A 154 -3.90 -24.81 -9.07
N GLY A 155 -3.79 -25.94 -8.37
CA GLY A 155 -3.15 -26.01 -7.06
C GLY A 155 -1.62 -26.12 -7.11
N HIS A 156 -1.09 -26.77 -8.15
CA HIS A 156 0.33 -27.12 -8.28
C HIS A 156 0.84 -26.77 -9.68
N VAL A 157 1.12 -25.49 -9.92
CA VAL A 157 1.51 -24.95 -11.23
C VAL A 157 2.81 -25.56 -11.75
N GLU A 158 3.68 -26.05 -10.86
CA GLU A 158 4.94 -26.74 -11.19
C GLU A 158 4.71 -27.98 -12.07
N LEU A 159 3.55 -28.65 -11.92
CA LEU A 159 3.19 -29.82 -12.71
C LEU A 159 2.88 -29.51 -14.18
N ILE A 160 2.65 -28.25 -14.54
CA ILE A 160 2.38 -27.87 -15.93
C ILE A 160 3.52 -28.31 -16.84
N GLN A 161 4.76 -28.17 -16.39
CA GLN A 161 5.91 -28.60 -17.17
C GLN A 161 5.89 -30.12 -17.39
N ASN A 162 5.61 -30.89 -16.35
CA ASN A 162 5.53 -32.36 -16.43
C ASN A 162 4.43 -32.81 -17.38
N VAL A 163 3.24 -32.18 -17.31
CA VAL A 163 2.12 -32.49 -18.20
C VAL A 163 2.44 -32.16 -19.66
N LEU A 164 3.02 -30.99 -19.94
CA LEU A 164 3.36 -30.59 -21.31
C LEU A 164 4.48 -31.45 -21.92
N GLN A 165 5.34 -32.04 -21.09
CA GLN A 165 6.42 -32.93 -21.52
C GLN A 165 5.99 -34.40 -21.63
N SER A 166 4.82 -34.78 -21.13
CA SER A 166 4.34 -36.15 -21.16
C SER A 166 3.98 -36.62 -22.58
N ASP A 167 4.49 -37.79 -22.95
CA ASP A 167 4.16 -38.44 -24.22
C ASP A 167 2.66 -38.75 -24.33
N HIS A 168 1.97 -39.01 -23.21
CA HIS A 168 0.53 -39.25 -23.20
C HIS A 168 -0.27 -37.98 -23.52
N PHE A 169 0.20 -36.82 -23.05
CA PHE A 169 -0.40 -35.54 -23.43
C PHE A 169 -0.17 -35.22 -24.91
N LEU A 170 1.03 -35.47 -25.44
CA LEU A 170 1.32 -35.31 -26.87
C LEU A 170 0.45 -36.22 -27.74
N HIS A 171 0.21 -37.46 -27.31
CA HIS A 171 -0.71 -38.36 -28.01
C HIS A 171 -2.18 -37.91 -27.92
N LEU A 172 -2.61 -37.35 -26.78
CA LEU A 172 -3.94 -36.76 -26.65
C LEU A 172 -4.16 -35.62 -27.66
N LEU A 173 -3.12 -34.83 -27.93
CA LEU A 173 -3.16 -33.74 -28.91
C LEU A 173 -3.26 -34.22 -30.36
N GLN A 174 -2.83 -35.45 -30.66
CA GLN A 174 -2.89 -36.06 -32.00
C GLN A 174 -4.28 -36.67 -32.29
N ALA A 175 -5.35 -36.16 -31.68
CA ALA A 175 -6.71 -36.68 -31.85
C ALA A 175 -7.29 -36.34 -33.24
N ASP A 176 -7.68 -37.35 -34.01
CA ASP A 176 -8.39 -37.18 -35.29
C ASP A 176 -9.90 -36.90 -35.12
N ASN A 177 -10.42 -36.97 -33.89
CA ASN A 177 -11.83 -36.74 -33.59
C ASN A 177 -12.08 -35.29 -33.16
N VAL A 178 -13.08 -34.64 -33.79
CA VAL A 178 -13.42 -33.23 -33.54
C VAL A 178 -13.81 -32.94 -32.08
N GLN A 179 -14.57 -33.82 -31.43
CA GLN A 179 -15.07 -33.58 -30.07
C GLN A 179 -13.95 -33.70 -29.03
N ILE A 180 -13.16 -34.77 -29.09
CA ILE A 180 -12.00 -34.95 -28.20
C ILE A 180 -10.93 -33.91 -28.53
N GLY A 181 -10.65 -33.67 -29.81
CA GLY A 181 -9.68 -32.66 -30.23
C GLY A 181 -10.04 -31.27 -29.71
N SER A 182 -11.33 -30.89 -29.78
CA SER A 182 -11.81 -29.63 -29.18
C SER A 182 -11.58 -29.60 -27.66
N ALA A 183 -11.92 -30.68 -26.95
CA ALA A 183 -11.69 -30.77 -25.50
C ALA A 183 -10.21 -30.69 -25.11
N VAL A 184 -9.32 -31.36 -25.84
CA VAL A 184 -7.87 -31.31 -25.61
C VAL A 184 -7.27 -29.95 -25.99
N MET A 185 -7.80 -29.27 -27.03
CA MET A 185 -7.36 -27.92 -27.35
C MET A 185 -7.80 -26.90 -26.30
N MET A 186 -9.03 -27.00 -25.77
CA MET A 186 -9.45 -26.22 -24.61
C MET A 186 -8.55 -26.52 -23.40
N MET A 187 -8.16 -27.78 -23.22
CA MET A 187 -7.22 -28.17 -22.17
C MET A 187 -5.86 -27.47 -22.32
N LEU A 188 -5.27 -27.48 -23.51
CA LEU A 188 -4.03 -26.78 -23.78
C LEU A 188 -4.16 -25.26 -23.53
N GLN A 189 -5.26 -24.65 -23.98
CA GLN A 189 -5.52 -23.23 -23.75
C GLN A 189 -5.60 -22.90 -22.26
N ASN A 190 -6.32 -23.70 -21.47
CA ASN A 190 -6.45 -23.51 -20.03
C ASN A 190 -5.11 -23.65 -19.31
N ILE A 191 -4.30 -24.66 -19.66
CA ILE A 191 -2.96 -24.86 -19.10
C ILE A 191 -2.07 -23.63 -19.35
N LEU A 192 -2.09 -23.09 -20.57
CA LEU A 192 -1.32 -21.89 -20.92
C LEU A 192 -1.79 -20.66 -20.14
N GLN A 193 -3.10 -20.50 -19.93
CA GLN A 193 -3.65 -19.41 -19.13
C GLN A 193 -3.24 -19.48 -17.67
N ILE A 194 -3.33 -20.65 -17.03
CA ILE A 194 -2.93 -20.86 -15.63
C ILE A 194 -1.47 -20.42 -15.42
N ASN A 195 -0.58 -20.83 -16.33
CA ASN A 195 0.84 -20.47 -16.26
C ASN A 195 1.08 -18.95 -16.38
N GLN A 196 0.35 -18.28 -17.28
CA GLN A 196 0.47 -16.81 -17.44
C GLN A 196 -0.03 -16.05 -16.21
N VAL A 197 -1.16 -16.49 -15.65
CA VAL A 197 -1.77 -15.88 -14.46
C VAL A 197 -0.81 -16.01 -13.27
N GLU A 198 -0.26 -17.20 -13.05
CA GLU A 198 0.69 -17.43 -11.95
C GLU A 198 1.99 -16.62 -12.12
N LYS A 199 2.52 -16.53 -13.34
CA LYS A 199 3.67 -15.68 -13.62
C LYS A 199 3.38 -14.22 -13.28
N HIS A 200 2.20 -13.72 -13.64
CA HIS A 200 1.79 -12.36 -13.33
C HIS A 200 1.67 -12.11 -11.83
N TYR A 201 1.08 -13.05 -11.07
CA TYR A 201 1.00 -12.95 -9.62
C TYR A 201 2.39 -12.92 -8.96
N ARG A 202 3.31 -13.81 -9.35
CA ARG A 202 4.69 -13.80 -8.86
C ARG A 202 5.40 -12.48 -9.12
N GLU A 203 5.30 -11.93 -10.33
CA GLU A 203 5.85 -10.61 -10.66
C GLU A 203 5.24 -9.49 -9.80
N MET A 204 3.95 -9.58 -9.47
CA MET A 204 3.27 -8.62 -8.61
C MET A 204 3.69 -8.72 -7.15
N GLU A 205 3.87 -9.93 -6.63
CA GLU A 205 4.39 -10.18 -5.29
C GLU A 205 5.84 -9.68 -5.14
N GLU A 206 6.71 -9.95 -6.12
CA GLU A 206 8.09 -9.45 -6.13
C GLU A 206 8.13 -7.92 -6.11
N LYS A 207 7.36 -7.26 -6.98
CA LYS A 207 7.26 -5.79 -7.01
C LYS A 207 6.77 -5.25 -5.67
N SER A 208 5.77 -5.89 -5.06
CA SER A 208 5.23 -5.48 -3.76
C SER A 208 6.26 -5.66 -2.65
N ALA A 209 6.98 -6.78 -2.62
CA ALA A 209 8.07 -7.04 -1.68
C ALA A 209 9.18 -5.99 -1.82
N LEU A 210 9.57 -5.64 -3.04
CA LEU A 210 10.58 -4.60 -3.29
C LEU A 210 10.13 -3.22 -2.78
N ILE A 211 8.86 -2.86 -2.97
CA ILE A 211 8.29 -1.61 -2.44
C ILE A 211 8.37 -1.60 -0.91
N ILE A 212 7.90 -2.66 -0.24
CA ILE A 212 7.93 -2.79 1.21
C ILE A 212 9.37 -2.69 1.73
N GLN A 213 10.30 -3.43 1.12
CA GLN A 213 11.71 -3.41 1.47
C GLN A 213 12.35 -2.02 1.27
N LYS A 214 12.04 -1.33 0.16
CA LYS A 214 12.49 0.04 -0.11
C LYS A 214 11.98 1.01 0.94
N HIS A 215 10.70 0.94 1.29
CA HIS A 215 10.10 1.77 2.34
C HIS A 215 10.74 1.51 3.70
N TRP A 216 10.98 0.24 4.04
CA TRP A 216 11.63 -0.14 5.29
C TRP A 216 13.08 0.36 5.39
N ARG A 217 13.89 0.16 4.33
CA ARG A 217 15.25 0.69 4.25
C ARG A 217 15.24 2.21 4.44
N GLY A 218 14.36 2.91 3.73
CA GLY A 218 14.20 4.36 3.87
C GLY A 218 13.77 4.79 5.28
N TYR A 219 12.84 4.07 5.90
CA TYR A 219 12.42 4.34 7.29
C TYR A 219 13.59 4.19 8.27
N ARG A 220 14.36 3.11 8.14
CA ARG A 220 15.52 2.83 8.99
C ARG A 220 16.57 3.95 8.90
N GLU A 221 16.95 4.35 7.68
CA GLU A 221 17.93 5.41 7.49
C GLU A 221 17.44 6.77 8.00
N ARG A 222 16.16 7.11 7.77
CA ARG A 222 15.58 8.35 8.32
C ARG A 222 15.60 8.35 9.84
N LYS A 223 15.25 7.23 10.48
CA LYS A 223 15.28 7.10 11.95
C LYS A 223 16.69 7.33 12.49
N ASN A 224 17.71 6.72 11.87
CA ASN A 224 19.11 6.92 12.24
C ASN A 224 19.53 8.39 12.06
N PHE A 225 19.18 9.00 10.93
CA PHE A 225 19.48 10.40 10.67
C PHE A 225 18.83 11.34 11.69
N HIS A 226 17.57 11.10 12.07
CA HIS A 226 16.89 11.89 13.09
C HIS A 226 17.59 11.79 14.45
N GLN A 227 18.03 10.60 14.85
CA GLN A 227 18.80 10.41 16.08
C GLN A 227 20.13 11.19 16.04
N GLN A 228 20.91 11.04 14.95
CA GLN A 228 22.18 11.76 14.78
C GLN A 228 21.99 13.27 14.76
N ARG A 229 20.94 13.75 14.07
CA ARG A 229 20.59 15.18 14.01
C ARG A 229 20.26 15.72 15.40
N GLN A 230 19.50 14.97 16.20
CA GLN A 230 19.17 15.36 17.57
C GLN A 230 20.45 15.49 18.42
N SER A 231 21.33 14.50 18.39
CA SER A 231 22.63 14.56 19.10
C SER A 231 23.50 15.72 18.65
N LEU A 232 23.51 16.05 17.35
CA LEU A 232 24.25 17.21 16.82
C LEU A 232 23.67 18.54 17.29
N ILE A 233 22.34 18.66 17.40
CA ILE A 233 21.68 19.86 17.93
C ILE A 233 22.05 20.06 19.40
N GLU A 234 21.99 19.00 20.20
CA GLU A 234 22.38 19.03 21.62
C GLU A 234 23.85 19.39 21.79
N TYR A 235 24.74 18.80 20.99
CA TYR A 235 26.16 19.14 20.99
C TYR A 235 26.40 20.62 20.62
N LYS A 236 25.75 21.12 19.56
CA LYS A 236 25.86 22.54 19.17
C LYS A 236 25.34 23.48 20.25
N ALA A 237 24.24 23.13 20.91
CA ALA A 237 23.69 23.91 22.03
C ALA A 237 24.67 23.95 23.20
N ALA A 238 25.26 22.80 23.57
CA ALA A 238 26.25 22.70 24.63
C ALA A 238 27.50 23.56 24.32
N VAL A 239 28.04 23.47 23.11
CA VAL A 239 29.19 24.29 22.68
C VAL A 239 28.86 25.79 22.73
N THR A 240 27.64 26.16 22.35
CA THR A 240 27.19 27.57 22.38
C THR A 240 27.11 28.09 23.83
N LEU A 241 26.52 27.32 24.74
CA LEU A 241 26.46 27.64 26.17
C LEU A 241 27.86 27.73 26.79
N GLN A 242 28.73 26.76 26.52
CA GLN A 242 30.11 26.75 27.01
C GLN A 242 30.87 28.00 26.54
N ARG A 243 30.77 28.37 25.26
CA ARG A 243 31.38 29.60 24.72
C ARG A 243 30.84 30.86 25.40
N ALA A 244 29.53 30.93 25.62
CA ALA A 244 28.90 32.06 26.31
C ALA A 244 29.38 32.17 27.76
N ALA A 245 29.44 31.05 28.49
CA ALA A 245 29.93 30.99 29.86
C ALA A 245 31.41 31.40 29.96
N LEU A 246 32.27 30.91 29.07
CA LEU A 246 33.68 31.30 29.03
C LEU A 246 33.84 32.80 28.76
N LYS A 247 33.09 33.37 27.79
CA LYS A 247 33.09 34.81 27.54
C LYS A 247 32.63 35.61 28.76
N PHE A 248 31.58 35.15 29.45
CA PHE A 248 31.10 35.76 30.69
C PHE A 248 32.16 35.72 31.79
N LEU A 249 32.79 34.57 32.03
CA LEU A 249 33.85 34.42 33.03
C LEU A 249 35.06 35.31 32.74
N VAL A 250 35.46 35.43 31.46
CA VAL A 250 36.52 36.37 31.04
C VAL A 250 36.09 37.82 31.33
N LYS A 251 34.85 38.19 31.02
CA LYS A 251 34.29 39.52 31.33
C LYS A 251 34.31 39.80 32.84
N CYS A 252 33.91 38.82 33.66
CA CYS A 252 33.95 38.92 35.12
C CYS A 252 35.38 39.05 35.65
N ARG A 253 36.33 38.26 35.13
CA ARG A 253 37.75 38.38 35.50
C ARG A 253 38.33 39.75 35.12
N LYS A 254 38.00 40.28 33.94
CA LYS A 254 38.40 41.65 33.53
C LYS A 254 37.80 42.71 34.46
N LYS A 255 36.50 42.62 34.79
CA LYS A 255 35.87 43.50 35.78
C LYS A 255 36.55 43.39 37.15
N LYS A 256 36.85 42.19 37.62
CA LYS A 256 37.52 41.95 38.91
C LYS A 256 38.99 42.43 38.91
N LYS A 257 39.67 42.49 37.76
CA LYS A 257 41.00 43.12 37.65
C LYS A 257 40.91 44.66 37.61
N LEU A 258 39.88 45.21 36.98
CA LEU A 258 39.61 46.66 36.98
C LEU A 258 39.23 47.17 38.38
N PHE A 259 38.50 46.35 39.14
CA PHE A 259 38.29 46.56 40.57
C PHE A 259 39.40 45.87 41.37
N ALA A 260 40.57 46.50 41.47
CA ALA A 260 41.44 46.24 42.60
C ALA A 260 40.61 46.33 43.90
N PRO A 261 40.87 45.52 44.95
CA PRO A 261 40.12 45.61 46.19
C PRO A 261 40.10 47.07 46.62
N TRP A 262 38.92 47.67 46.64
CA TRP A 262 38.73 49.05 47.08
C TRP A 262 39.23 49.11 48.52
N ARG A 263 40.48 49.53 48.73
CA ARG A 263 40.93 50.06 50.01
C ARG A 263 40.15 51.35 50.16
N GLY A 264 39.08 51.34 50.95
CA GLY A 264 38.19 52.49 51.13
C GLY A 264 39.00 53.77 51.28
N LEU A 265 38.55 54.86 50.65
CA LEU A 265 39.12 56.19 50.81
C LEU A 265 39.13 56.52 52.31
N GLN A 266 40.30 56.39 52.93
CA GLN A 266 40.51 56.47 54.37
C GLN A 266 40.17 57.85 54.97
N GLU A 267 39.89 58.84 54.11
CA GLU A 267 39.67 60.24 54.46
C GLU A 267 38.21 60.72 54.33
N LEU A 268 37.25 59.85 53.95
CA LEU A 268 35.85 60.24 53.75
C LEU A 268 35.01 60.10 55.04
N THR A 269 35.49 60.70 56.13
CA THR A 269 34.74 60.87 57.37
C THR A 269 33.50 61.74 57.12
N ASP A 270 32.41 61.58 57.89
CA ASP A 270 31.16 62.33 57.67
C ASP A 270 31.35 63.86 57.66
N ALA A 271 32.33 64.37 58.42
CA ALA A 271 32.75 65.77 58.38
C ALA A 271 33.23 66.22 56.96
N ARG A 272 34.04 65.39 56.29
CA ARG A 272 34.55 65.67 54.93
C ARG A 272 33.45 65.55 53.88
N ARG A 273 32.47 64.67 54.10
CA ARG A 273 31.29 64.53 53.24
C ARG A 273 30.42 65.79 53.25
N VAL A 274 30.20 66.38 54.42
CA VAL A 274 29.46 67.64 54.57
C VAL A 274 30.21 68.79 53.92
N GLU A 275 31.53 68.84 54.07
CA GLU A 275 32.37 69.87 53.45
C GLU A 275 32.35 69.78 51.91
N LEU A 276 32.48 68.58 51.35
CA LEU A 276 32.38 68.35 49.91
C LEU A 276 30.98 68.68 49.38
N LYS A 277 29.92 68.35 50.13
CA LYS A 277 28.56 68.69 49.75
C LYS A 277 28.35 70.21 49.70
N LYS A 278 28.89 70.94 50.67
CA LYS A 278 28.90 72.41 50.65
C LYS A 278 29.67 72.95 49.44
N GLN A 279 30.80 72.33 49.08
CA GLN A 279 31.57 72.72 47.89
C GLN A 279 30.80 72.46 46.58
N VAL A 280 30.06 71.35 46.49
CA VAL A 280 29.20 71.04 45.33
C VAL A 280 28.03 72.02 45.25
N ASP A 281 27.35 72.31 46.36
CA ASP A 281 26.23 73.25 46.38
C ASP A 281 26.70 74.68 46.04
N ASP A 282 27.90 75.07 46.48
CA ASP A 282 28.52 76.34 46.09
C ASP A 282 29.01 76.35 44.64
N TYR A 283 29.39 75.19 44.09
CA TYR A 283 29.75 75.06 42.67
C TYR A 283 28.49 75.13 41.79
N VAL A 284 27.41 74.46 42.15
CA VAL A 284 26.12 74.49 41.45
C VAL A 284 25.50 75.89 41.51
N ARG A 285 25.62 76.59 42.64
CA ARG A 285 25.22 78.01 42.75
C ARG A 285 26.06 78.94 41.85
N ARG A 286 27.35 78.63 41.68
CA ARG A 286 28.25 79.38 40.79
C ARG A 286 28.13 78.97 39.31
N HIS A 287 27.58 77.79 39.03
CA HIS A 287 27.40 77.22 37.70
C HIS A 287 25.97 76.70 37.56
N LEU A 288 25.01 77.61 37.70
CA LEU A 288 23.67 77.38 37.18
C LEU A 288 23.84 77.20 35.67
N GLY A 289 23.75 75.96 35.22
CA GLY A 289 23.78 75.65 33.79
C GLY A 289 22.78 76.57 33.10
N SER A 290 23.18 77.15 31.95
CA SER A 290 22.29 77.97 31.14
C SER A 290 20.96 77.22 31.04
N PRO A 291 19.84 77.76 31.58
CA PRO A 291 18.56 77.09 31.47
C PRO A 291 18.38 76.87 29.97
N MET A 292 18.27 75.59 29.56
CA MET A 292 18.04 75.26 28.16
C MET A 292 16.88 76.15 27.72
N SER A 293 17.12 77.03 26.75
CA SER A 293 16.13 78.03 26.34
C SER A 293 14.82 77.30 26.07
N ASP A 294 13.72 77.81 26.60
CA ASP A 294 12.38 77.24 26.43
C ASP A 294 12.09 76.96 24.94
N VAL A 295 12.64 77.78 24.04
CA VAL A 295 12.61 77.58 22.60
C VAL A 295 13.27 76.27 22.15
N VAL A 296 14.49 75.98 22.61
CA VAL A 296 15.23 74.76 22.24
C VAL A 296 14.58 73.50 22.81
N SER A 297 14.03 73.60 24.03
CA SER A 297 13.27 72.51 24.64
C SER A 297 11.98 72.22 23.86
N ARG A 298 11.26 73.26 23.43
CA ARG A 298 10.05 73.11 22.60
C ARG A 298 10.37 72.55 21.23
N GLU A 299 11.51 72.94 20.65
CA GLU A 299 11.93 72.47 19.34
C GLU A 299 12.35 70.98 19.36
N LEU A 300 13.06 70.54 20.39
CA LEU A 300 13.30 69.11 20.62
C LEU A 300 12.01 68.32 20.83
N HIS A 301 11.05 68.89 21.57
CA HIS A 301 9.76 68.26 21.77
C HIS A 301 8.97 68.16 20.45
N ALA A 302 8.99 69.21 19.62
CA ALA A 302 8.38 69.22 18.30
C ALA A 302 9.00 68.16 17.38
N GLN A 303 10.33 68.07 17.33
CA GLN A 303 11.04 67.04 16.55
C GLN A 303 10.72 65.61 17.02
N ALA A 304 10.58 65.40 18.33
CA ALA A 304 10.17 64.11 18.86
C ALA A 304 8.72 63.76 18.47
N GLN A 305 7.80 64.74 18.51
CA GLN A 305 6.41 64.55 18.07
C GLN A 305 6.30 64.29 16.57
N GLU A 306 7.07 64.97 15.73
CA GLU A 306 7.11 64.77 14.28
C GLU A 306 7.56 63.34 13.92
N ARG A 307 8.63 62.85 14.55
CA ARG A 307 9.10 61.45 14.37
C ARG A 307 8.07 60.42 14.78
N LEU A 308 7.32 60.70 15.85
CA LEU A 308 6.23 59.83 16.31
C LEU A 308 5.06 59.80 15.30
N GLN A 309 4.71 60.96 14.72
CA GLN A 309 3.68 61.05 13.69
C GLN A 309 4.08 60.26 12.43
N HIS A 310 5.32 60.36 11.98
CA HIS A 310 5.82 59.56 10.86
C HIS A 310 5.70 58.05 11.11
N TYR A 311 6.02 57.60 12.33
CA TYR A 311 5.86 56.20 12.72
C TYR A 311 4.38 55.75 12.66
N PHE A 312 3.45 56.56 13.19
CA PHE A 312 2.03 56.23 13.14
C PHE A 312 1.45 56.21 11.71
N MET A 313 1.93 57.09 10.82
CA MET A 313 1.53 57.05 9.41
C MET A 313 1.99 55.75 8.71
N GLY A 314 3.19 55.26 9.00
CA GLY A 314 3.68 53.98 8.48
C GLY A 314 2.87 52.78 8.99
N ARG A 315 2.51 52.80 10.28
CA ARG A 315 1.72 51.74 10.93
C ARG A 315 0.33 51.56 10.29
N ALA A 316 -0.31 52.63 9.84
CA ALA A 316 -1.62 52.55 9.19
C ALA A 316 -1.59 51.73 7.89
N LEU A 317 -0.47 51.71 7.15
CA LEU A 317 -0.31 50.87 5.96
C LEU A 317 -0.13 49.39 6.34
N GLU A 318 0.66 49.11 7.37
CA GLU A 318 0.85 47.76 7.90
C GLU A 318 -0.46 47.18 8.45
N GLU A 319 -1.25 48.00 9.17
CA GLU A 319 -2.56 47.61 9.69
C GLU A 319 -3.54 47.27 8.57
N ARG A 320 -3.56 48.03 7.46
CA ARG A 320 -4.39 47.69 6.28
C ARG A 320 -3.96 46.40 5.61
N ALA A 321 -2.66 46.18 5.45
CA ALA A 321 -2.12 44.94 4.89
C ALA A 321 -2.47 43.73 5.77
N GLN A 322 -2.39 43.90 7.10
CA GLN A 322 -2.75 42.89 8.08
C GLN A 322 -4.26 42.57 8.05
N GLN A 323 -5.11 43.60 8.04
CA GLN A 323 -6.57 43.43 7.89
C GLN A 323 -6.95 42.71 6.59
N HIS A 324 -6.28 43.05 5.49
CA HIS A 324 -6.49 42.37 4.21
C HIS A 324 -6.11 40.89 4.29
N ARG A 325 -4.96 40.58 4.90
CA ARG A 325 -4.51 39.20 5.11
C ARG A 325 -5.48 38.41 6.00
N GLU A 326 -6.00 39.02 7.06
CA GLU A 326 -6.99 38.41 7.95
C GLU A 326 -8.32 38.14 7.24
N ALA A 327 -8.80 39.08 6.42
CA ALA A 327 -10.00 38.89 5.59
C ALA A 327 -9.84 37.74 4.59
N LEU A 328 -8.68 37.63 3.94
CA LEU A 328 -8.36 36.50 3.05
C LEU A 328 -8.35 35.16 3.80
N MET A 329 -7.73 35.11 4.98
CA MET A 329 -7.71 33.90 5.80
C MET A 329 -9.12 33.48 6.21
N ALA A 330 -9.98 34.42 6.62
CA ALA A 330 -11.37 34.14 6.95
C ALA A 330 -12.16 33.61 5.74
N GLN A 331 -11.90 34.16 4.55
CA GLN A 331 -12.51 33.69 3.30
C GLN A 331 -12.07 32.26 2.97
N ILE A 332 -10.78 31.94 3.07
CA ILE A 332 -10.26 30.59 2.84
C ILE A 332 -10.88 29.60 3.82
N SER A 333 -10.93 29.92 5.11
CA SER A 333 -11.57 29.06 6.12
C SER A 333 -13.04 28.78 5.79
N THR A 334 -13.79 29.80 5.36
CA THR A 334 -15.19 29.63 4.95
C THR A 334 -15.32 28.70 3.74
N ASN A 335 -14.45 28.87 2.73
CA ASN A 335 -14.46 28.01 1.55
C ASN A 335 -14.12 26.55 1.90
N VAL A 336 -13.16 26.33 2.80
CA VAL A 336 -12.81 24.99 3.28
C VAL A 336 -13.99 24.35 3.99
N GLU A 337 -14.69 25.08 4.87
CA GLU A 337 -15.89 24.57 5.54
C GLU A 337 -17.02 24.22 4.55
N GLN A 338 -17.19 25.00 3.49
CA GLN A 338 -18.15 24.70 2.43
C GLN A 338 -17.79 23.41 1.69
N LEU A 339 -16.51 23.22 1.34
CA LEU A 339 -16.03 21.99 0.69
C LEU A 339 -16.18 20.76 1.59
N MET A 340 -15.93 20.90 2.89
CA MET A 340 -16.10 19.83 3.87
C MET A 340 -17.57 19.43 4.06
N LYS A 341 -18.51 20.33 3.76
CA LYS A 341 -19.96 20.10 3.81
C LYS A 341 -20.56 19.80 2.44
N ALA A 342 -19.74 19.51 1.43
CA ALA A 342 -20.23 19.21 0.09
C ALA A 342 -21.10 17.93 0.09
N PRO A 343 -22.32 17.99 -0.45
CA PRO A 343 -23.22 16.84 -0.48
C PRO A 343 -22.68 15.75 -1.42
N SER A 344 -23.09 14.50 -1.16
CA SER A 344 -22.73 13.41 -2.05
C SER A 344 -23.44 13.56 -3.40
N LEU A 345 -22.88 12.99 -4.48
CA LEU A 345 -23.45 13.09 -5.84
C LEU A 345 -24.90 12.60 -5.96
N LYS A 346 -25.39 11.81 -4.99
CA LYS A 346 -26.76 11.29 -4.92
C LYS A 346 -27.73 12.27 -4.25
N GLU A 347 -27.22 13.17 -3.43
CA GLU A 347 -27.98 14.14 -2.63
C GLU A 347 -27.95 15.54 -3.27
N ALA A 348 -27.17 15.72 -4.34
CA ALA A 348 -26.93 17.02 -4.93
C ALA A 348 -28.15 17.56 -5.69
N GLU A 349 -28.73 18.68 -5.23
CA GLU A 349 -29.79 19.41 -5.93
C GLU A 349 -29.22 20.35 -7.01
N GLY A 350 -29.97 20.59 -8.08
CA GLY A 350 -29.48 21.30 -9.28
C GLY A 350 -28.99 22.75 -9.08
N LYS A 351 -29.19 23.37 -7.91
CA LYS A 351 -28.73 24.73 -7.58
C LYS A 351 -27.50 24.77 -6.68
N GLU A 352 -27.10 23.65 -6.08
CA GLU A 352 -25.94 23.58 -5.18
C GLU A 352 -24.58 23.81 -5.86
N PRO A 353 -24.36 23.49 -7.15
CA PRO A 353 -23.08 23.76 -7.80
C PRO A 353 -22.72 25.25 -7.88
N GLU A 354 -23.70 26.15 -7.86
CA GLU A 354 -23.47 27.60 -7.90
C GLU A 354 -22.81 28.13 -6.63
N LEU A 355 -22.97 27.42 -5.50
CA LEU A 355 -22.37 27.79 -4.22
C LEU A 355 -20.85 27.59 -4.19
N PHE A 356 -20.31 26.73 -5.07
CA PHE A 356 -18.88 26.41 -5.16
C PHE A 356 -18.14 27.20 -6.23
N LEU A 357 -18.81 28.15 -6.89
CA LEU A 357 -18.17 29.01 -7.89
C LEU A 357 -17.31 30.09 -7.23
N SER A 358 -16.15 30.34 -7.82
CA SER A 358 -15.32 31.48 -7.43
C SER A 358 -16.09 32.79 -7.64
N ARG A 359 -16.00 33.71 -6.67
CA ARG A 359 -16.55 35.08 -6.79
C ARG A 359 -15.84 35.89 -7.87
N SER A 360 -14.62 35.50 -8.23
CA SER A 360 -13.87 36.10 -9.34
C SER A 360 -14.36 35.52 -10.66
N ARG A 361 -15.03 36.35 -11.47
CA ARG A 361 -15.59 35.95 -12.78
C ARG A 361 -14.52 35.41 -13.75
N PRO A 362 -13.31 36.01 -13.86
CA PRO A 362 -12.24 35.44 -14.69
C PRO A 362 -11.82 34.04 -14.24
N VAL A 363 -11.63 33.84 -12.93
CA VAL A 363 -11.25 32.54 -12.36
C VAL A 363 -12.34 31.50 -12.59
N ALA A 364 -13.60 31.86 -12.37
CA ALA A 364 -14.74 30.97 -12.64
C ALA A 364 -14.86 30.61 -14.12
N ALA A 365 -14.65 31.57 -15.03
CA ALA A 365 -14.68 31.34 -16.47
C ALA A 365 -13.54 30.41 -16.93
N LYS A 366 -12.31 30.64 -16.44
CA LYS A 366 -11.14 29.80 -16.73
C LYS A 366 -11.32 28.38 -16.19
N ALA A 367 -11.81 28.23 -14.96
CA ALA A 367 -12.13 26.93 -14.38
C ALA A 367 -13.20 26.18 -15.19
N LYS A 368 -14.25 26.87 -15.65
CA LYS A 368 -15.28 26.30 -16.53
C LYS A 368 -14.70 25.86 -17.87
N GLN A 369 -13.83 26.66 -18.47
CA GLN A 369 -13.16 26.33 -19.73
C GLN A 369 -12.26 25.09 -19.57
N ALA A 370 -11.45 25.04 -18.52
CA ALA A 370 -10.58 23.91 -18.20
C ALA A 370 -11.40 22.61 -18.02
N HIS A 371 -12.51 22.67 -17.28
CA HIS A 371 -13.38 21.53 -17.11
C HIS A 371 -14.01 21.04 -18.44
N LEU A 372 -14.47 21.97 -19.28
CA LEU A 372 -15.00 21.65 -20.60
C LEU A 372 -13.93 21.01 -21.50
N THR A 373 -12.68 21.44 -21.43
CA THR A 373 -11.59 20.80 -22.16
C THR A 373 -11.32 19.39 -21.65
N THR A 374 -11.33 19.17 -20.33
CA THR A 374 -11.20 17.83 -19.72
C THR A 374 -12.33 16.90 -20.16
N LEU A 375 -13.58 17.36 -20.13
CA LEU A 375 -14.73 16.57 -20.59
C LEU A 375 -14.62 16.19 -22.07
N LYS A 376 -14.22 17.14 -22.93
CA LYS A 376 -13.99 16.87 -24.35
C LYS A 376 -12.90 15.84 -24.57
N HIS A 377 -11.81 15.91 -23.79
CA HIS A 377 -10.75 14.91 -23.82
C HIS A 377 -11.27 13.53 -23.37
N ILE A 378 -11.99 13.44 -22.24
CA ILE A 378 -12.57 12.18 -21.74
C ILE A 378 -13.49 11.54 -22.78
N GLN A 379 -14.35 12.34 -23.43
CA GLN A 379 -15.29 11.87 -24.45
C GLN A 379 -14.64 11.57 -25.82
N ALA A 380 -13.37 11.95 -26.02
CA ALA A 380 -12.68 11.67 -27.27
C ALA A 380 -12.41 10.16 -27.44
N PRO A 381 -12.52 9.63 -28.67
CA PRO A 381 -12.23 8.23 -28.94
C PRO A 381 -10.73 7.91 -28.76
N TRP A 382 -10.43 6.68 -28.36
CA TRP A 382 -9.12 6.23 -27.84
C TRP A 382 -7.92 6.57 -28.73
N TRP A 383 -8.09 6.51 -30.06
CA TRP A 383 -7.06 6.84 -31.05
C TRP A 383 -6.60 8.31 -31.05
N LYS A 384 -7.42 9.24 -30.52
CA LYS A 384 -7.01 10.64 -30.29
C LYS A 384 -6.26 10.85 -28.98
N LYS A 385 -6.17 9.82 -28.13
CA LYS A 385 -5.46 9.83 -26.84
C LYS A 385 -4.11 9.12 -26.92
N LEU A 386 -3.70 8.67 -28.11
CA LEU A 386 -2.42 8.03 -28.35
C LEU A 386 -1.32 9.08 -28.48
N GLY A 387 -0.43 9.15 -27.49
CA GLY A 387 0.72 10.05 -27.46
C GLY A 387 0.74 11.03 -26.28
N GLU A 388 -0.35 11.14 -25.52
CA GLU A 388 -0.39 11.90 -24.26
C GLU A 388 -0.14 10.92 -23.11
N GLU A 389 1.00 11.04 -22.44
CA GLU A 389 1.31 10.25 -21.25
C GLU A 389 0.27 10.55 -20.15
N SER A 390 -0.20 9.50 -19.46
CA SER A 390 -1.29 9.57 -18.45
C SER A 390 -0.92 10.32 -17.17
N GLY A 391 0.12 11.16 -17.21
CA GLY A 391 0.66 11.93 -16.09
C GLY A 391 0.82 13.43 -16.36
N ASP A 392 0.54 13.94 -17.56
CA ASP A 392 0.57 15.38 -17.79
C ASP A 392 -0.69 16.02 -17.19
N GLU A 393 -0.55 16.45 -15.94
CA GLU A 393 -1.32 17.58 -15.42
C GLU A 393 -1.44 18.59 -16.54
N ILE A 394 -2.67 18.91 -16.95
CA ILE A 394 -2.99 19.93 -17.95
C ILE A 394 -2.04 21.10 -17.70
N ASP A 395 -1.08 21.28 -18.60
CA ASP A 395 -0.03 22.27 -18.49
C ASP A 395 -0.71 23.62 -18.71
N VAL A 396 -1.29 24.16 -17.63
CA VAL A 396 -1.71 25.55 -17.59
C VAL A 396 -0.40 26.31 -17.75
N PRO A 397 -0.20 27.09 -18.84
CA PRO A 397 1.04 27.80 -19.06
C PRO A 397 1.39 28.59 -17.80
N LYS A 398 2.45 28.16 -17.10
CA LYS A 398 2.88 28.75 -15.82
C LYS A 398 3.17 30.25 -15.94
N ASP A 399 3.49 30.72 -17.15
CA ASP A 399 3.76 32.12 -17.47
C ASP A 399 2.52 33.04 -17.40
N GLU A 400 1.30 32.51 -17.49
CA GLU A 400 0.09 33.36 -17.36
C GLU A 400 -0.39 33.50 -15.90
N LEU A 401 -0.09 32.53 -15.03
CA LEU A 401 -0.52 32.58 -13.62
C LEU A 401 0.25 33.63 -12.81
N SER A 402 1.50 33.91 -13.17
CA SER A 402 2.31 34.97 -12.53
C SER A 402 1.83 36.37 -12.87
N ILE A 403 1.30 36.59 -14.08
CA ILE A 403 0.87 37.92 -14.55
C ILE A 403 -0.52 38.27 -13.99
N GLU A 404 -1.39 37.28 -13.75
CA GLU A 404 -2.74 37.52 -13.22
C GLU A 404 -2.81 37.64 -11.69
N LEU A 405 -1.85 37.09 -10.92
CA LEU A 405 -1.82 37.27 -9.47
C LEU A 405 -1.49 38.72 -9.06
N GLU A 406 -0.76 39.46 -9.89
CA GLU A 406 -0.52 40.90 -9.68
C GLU A 406 -1.72 41.77 -10.10
N THR A 407 -2.68 41.22 -10.85
CA THR A 407 -3.84 41.97 -11.38
C THR A 407 -5.18 41.54 -10.78
N LEU A 408 -5.16 40.74 -9.70
CA LEU A 408 -6.34 40.40 -8.89
C LEU A 408 -6.94 41.65 -8.22
N PHE A 409 -7.82 42.30 -8.99
CA PHE A 409 -8.94 43.12 -8.54
C PHE A 409 -8.60 44.27 -7.59
N ILE A 410 -8.23 45.42 -8.17
CA ILE A 410 -8.31 46.75 -7.52
C ILE A 410 -9.79 47.10 -7.36
N GLY A 411 -10.42 46.53 -6.33
CA GLY A 411 -11.74 46.94 -5.85
C GLY A 411 -11.58 48.07 -4.84
N GLY A 412 -11.27 49.28 -5.32
CA GLY A 412 -11.18 50.48 -4.50
C GLY A 412 -11.69 51.68 -5.29
N THR A 413 -12.81 52.22 -4.83
CA THR A 413 -13.51 53.42 -5.32
C THR A 413 -12.57 54.57 -5.71
N LYS A 414 -12.84 55.20 -6.87
CA LYS A 414 -12.30 56.53 -7.21
C LYS A 414 -12.59 57.51 -6.05
N PRO A 415 -11.64 58.36 -5.63
CA PRO A 415 -11.95 59.44 -4.70
C PRO A 415 -12.75 60.54 -5.43
N PRO A 416 -13.49 61.40 -4.70
CA PRO A 416 -14.22 62.53 -5.27
C PRO A 416 -13.31 63.55 -5.97
#